data_AF-A0A7V8ZAG1-F1
#
_entry.id   AF-A0A7V8ZAG1-F1
#
_cell.length_a   1.000
_cell.length_b   1.000
_cell.length_c   1.000
_cell.angle_alpha   90.00
_cell.angle_beta   90.00
_cell.angle_gamma   90.00
#
_symmetry.space_group_name_H-M   'P 1'
#
loop_
_entity.id
_entity.type
_entity.pdbx_description
1 polymer ?
#
loop_
_entity_poly.entity_id
_entity_poly.type
_entity_poly.pdbx_seq_one_letter_code
_entity_poly.pdbx_strand_id
1 'polypeptide(L)' 'MKDLLIKPDSPLDSSGETLVVTPESAGFEYLTFRVRKILRGDKFSSATGACELGMVVLGGRCSVESTAGSWSAFG' A
#
# COMPACT_ATOMS: atom_id res chain seq x y z
N MET A 1 15.87 -8.72 22.47
CA MET A 1 14.74 -7.77 22.30
C MET A 1 14.47 -7.70 20.80
N LYS A 2 13.26 -8.03 20.32
CA LYS A 2 12.93 -7.91 18.89
C LYS A 2 12.69 -6.43 18.59
N ASP A 3 13.27 -5.92 17.50
CA ASP A 3 12.99 -4.58 17.01
C ASP A 3 11.59 -4.58 16.38
N LEU A 4 10.68 -3.80 16.96
CA LEU A 4 9.29 -3.67 16.49
C LEU A 4 9.08 -2.40 15.67
N LEU A 5 10.09 -1.53 15.59
CA LEU A 5 9.98 -0.27 14.87
C LEU A 5 10.45 -0.46 13.44
N ILE A 6 9.50 -0.51 12.51
CA ILE A 6 9.80 -0.50 11.08
C ILE A 6 9.76 0.94 10.59
N LYS A 7 10.91 1.48 10.21
CA LYS A 7 11.02 2.83 9.67
C LYS A 7 10.67 2.84 8.17
N PRO A 8 9.94 3.86 7.69
CA PRO A 8 9.75 4.05 6.26
C PRO A 8 11.07 4.33 5.53
N ASP A 9 11.13 3.96 4.26
CA ASP A 9 12.20 4.36 3.36
C ASP A 9 12.04 5.87 2.98
N SER A 10 13.14 6.62 2.89
CA SER A 10 13.16 8.08 2.61
C SER A 10 13.48 8.38 1.12
N PRO A 11 13.07 9.54 0.52
CA PRO A 11 11.90 10.38 0.77
C PRO A 11 10.82 10.28 -0.33
N LEU A 12 9.67 10.89 -0.02
CA LEU A 12 8.39 10.88 -0.73
C LEU A 12 8.31 11.82 -1.95
N ASP A 13 9.42 12.11 -2.63
CA ASP A 13 9.44 13.07 -3.76
C ASP A 13 8.91 12.47 -5.07
N SER A 14 8.74 11.16 -5.11
CA SER A 14 8.22 10.39 -6.24
C SER A 14 7.10 9.45 -5.80
N SER A 15 6.35 8.93 -6.78
CA SER A 15 5.44 7.81 -6.53
C SER A 15 6.24 6.56 -6.22
N GLY A 16 5.88 5.84 -5.16
CA GLY A 16 6.67 4.72 -4.70
C GLY A 16 6.11 4.06 -3.45
N GLU A 17 6.56 2.84 -3.22
CA GLU A 17 6.32 2.13 -1.98
C GLU A 17 7.27 2.68 -0.91
N THR A 18 6.73 3.02 0.25
CA THR A 18 7.44 3.75 1.32
C THR A 18 7.64 2.90 2.56
N LEU A 19 6.86 1.83 2.68
CA LEU A 19 6.94 0.85 3.76
C LEU A 19 6.40 -0.47 3.25
N VAL A 20 7.12 -1.57 3.50
CA VAL A 20 6.64 -2.93 3.30
C VAL A 20 6.89 -3.74 4.55
N VAL A 21 5.85 -4.40 5.00
CA VAL A 21 5.91 -5.39 6.07
C VAL A 21 5.31 -6.67 5.51
N THR A 22 6.13 -7.71 5.48
CA THR A 22 5.75 -9.06 5.05
C THR A 22 5.68 -10.01 6.25
N PRO A 23 4.97 -11.14 6.15
CA PRO A 23 5.02 -12.22 7.13
C PRO A 23 6.46 -12.58 7.51
N GLU A 24 7.33 -12.74 6.51
CA GLU A 24 8.73 -13.13 6.68
C GLU A 24 9.54 -12.06 7.44
N SER A 25 9.28 -10.77 7.16
CA SER A 25 10.00 -9.66 7.82
C SER A 25 9.53 -9.38 9.25
N ALA A 26 8.25 -9.62 9.55
CA ALA A 26 7.66 -9.27 10.85
C ALA A 26 7.50 -10.47 11.81
N GLY A 27 7.63 -11.69 11.30
CA GLY A 27 7.33 -12.91 12.05
C GLY A 27 5.83 -13.07 12.35
N PHE A 28 4.98 -12.47 11.51
CA PHE A 28 3.53 -12.71 11.50
C PHE A 28 3.21 -13.80 10.48
N GLU A 29 2.03 -14.43 10.59
CA GLU A 29 1.70 -15.58 9.75
C GLU A 29 0.95 -15.20 8.46
N TYR A 30 0.11 -14.16 8.48
CA TYR A 30 -0.86 -13.92 7.40
C TYR A 30 -0.82 -12.53 6.76
N LEU A 31 -0.33 -11.52 7.47
CA LEU A 31 -0.51 -10.13 7.05
C LEU A 31 0.69 -9.58 6.30
N THR A 32 0.44 -9.09 5.09
CA THR A 32 1.31 -8.14 4.39
C THR A 32 0.71 -6.74 4.49
N PHE A 33 1.52 -5.76 4.88
CA PHE A 33 1.12 -4.36 4.96
C PHE A 33 2.06 -3.51 4.09
N ARG A 34 1.49 -2.65 3.26
CA ARG A 34 2.23 -1.80 2.33
C ARG A 34 1.71 -0.37 2.41
N VAL A 35 2.61 0.60 2.41
CA VAL A 35 2.28 2.02 2.26
C VAL A 35 2.90 2.52 0.96
N ARG A 36 2.10 3.21 0.14
CA ARG A 36 2.55 3.76 -1.14
C ARG A 36 2.08 5.20 -1.29
N LYS A 37 2.97 6.05 -1.78
CA LYS A 37 2.63 7.37 -2.29
C LYS A 37 2.37 7.29 -3.80
N ILE A 38 1.33 7.99 -4.24
CA ILE A 38 1.02 8.18 -5.66
C ILE A 38 0.85 9.68 -5.87
N LEU A 39 1.70 10.25 -6.72
CA LEU A 39 1.62 11.65 -7.12
C LEU A 39 0.48 11.87 -8.11
N ARG A 40 0.04 13.12 -8.22
CA ARG A 40 -1.01 13.49 -9.17
C ARG A 40 -0.59 13.12 -10.59
N GLY A 41 -1.44 12.35 -11.26
CA GLY A 41 -1.22 11.91 -12.65
C GLY A 41 -0.59 10.52 -12.75
N ASP A 42 0.07 10.06 -11.69
CA ASP A 42 0.67 8.73 -11.65
C ASP A 42 -0.39 7.66 -11.37
N LYS A 43 -0.07 6.44 -11.83
CA LYS A 43 -0.91 5.27 -11.64
C LYS A 43 -0.08 4.12 -11.08
N PHE A 44 -0.74 3.25 -10.33
CA PHE A 44 -0.18 2.01 -9.85
C PHE A 44 -1.19 0.88 -10.10
N SER A 45 -0.69 -0.27 -10.56
CA SER A 45 -1.50 -1.46 -10.80
C SER A 45 -0.77 -2.68 -10.25
N SER A 46 -1.52 -3.60 -9.64
CA SER A 46 -1.02 -4.89 -9.18
C SER A 46 -2.16 -5.90 -9.15
N ALA A 47 -1.82 -7.19 -9.00
CA ALA A 47 -2.77 -8.26 -8.72
C ALA A 47 -2.75 -8.63 -7.23
N THR A 48 -3.91 -8.92 -6.66
CA THR A 48 -4.02 -9.43 -5.28
C THR A 48 -3.80 -10.94 -5.19
N GLY A 49 -3.89 -11.64 -6.32
CA GLY A 49 -3.75 -13.09 -6.39
C GLY A 49 -4.84 -13.79 -5.57
N ALA A 50 -4.43 -14.71 -4.71
CA ALA A 50 -5.33 -15.43 -3.80
C ALA A 50 -5.64 -14.66 -2.51
N CYS A 51 -5.07 -13.46 -2.32
CA CYS A 51 -5.25 -12.67 -1.12
C CYS A 51 -6.35 -11.62 -1.31
N GLU A 52 -7.07 -11.31 -0.24
CA GLU A 52 -7.91 -10.12 -0.17
C GLU A 52 -7.07 -8.85 0.00
N LEU A 53 -7.64 -7.70 -0.36
CA LEU A 53 -7.01 -6.39 -0.21
C LEU A 53 -7.92 -5.45 0.58
N GLY A 54 -7.44 -5.04 1.75
CA GLY A 54 -7.95 -3.86 2.45
C GLY A 54 -7.15 -2.63 2.04
N MET A 55 -7.82 -1.57 1.59
CA MET A 55 -7.16 -0.32 1.22
C MET A 55 -7.72 0.84 2.05
N VAL A 56 -6.81 1.66 2.58
CA VAL A 56 -7.13 2.88 3.33
C VAL A 56 -6.48 4.07 2.63
N VAL A 57 -7.27 5.10 2.32
CA VAL A 57 -6.74 6.36 1.81
C VAL A 57 -6.24 7.18 3.00
N LEU A 58 -4.91 7.30 3.13
CA LEU A 58 -4.29 8.06 4.24
C LEU A 58 -4.29 9.58 3.99
N GLY A 59 -4.44 10.00 2.74
CA GLY A 59 -4.55 11.41 2.38
C GLY A 59 -4.65 11.64 0.87
N GLY A 60 -5.27 12.75 0.48
CA GLY A 60 -5.54 13.07 -0.92
C GLY A 60 -6.76 12.33 -1.46
N ARG A 61 -6.90 12.30 -2.79
CA ARG A 61 -8.00 11.62 -3.50
C ARG A 61 -7.45 10.75 -4.61
N CYS A 62 -8.08 9.61 -4.83
CA CYS A 62 -7.72 8.69 -5.90
C CYS A 62 -8.96 8.08 -6.56
N SER A 63 -8.74 7.38 -7.66
CA SER A 63 -9.72 6.48 -8.26
C SER A 63 -9.12 5.09 -8.30
N VAL A 64 -9.96 4.07 -8.10
CA VAL A 64 -9.57 2.66 -8.11
C VAL A 64 -10.47 1.92 -9.08
N GLU A 65 -9.85 1.09 -9.90
CA GLU A 65 -10.51 0.13 -10.79
C GLU A 65 -10.00 -1.26 -10.42
N SER A 66 -10.92 -2.21 -10.25
CA SER A 66 -10.60 -3.61 -9.97
C SER A 66 -11.67 -4.53 -10.55
N THR A 67 -11.42 -5.84 -10.48
CA THR A 67 -12.42 -6.85 -10.83
C THR A 67 -13.66 -6.82 -9.93
N ALA A 68 -13.58 -6.19 -8.76
CA ALA A 68 -14.70 -6.03 -7.83
C ALA A 68 -15.53 -4.75 -8.11
N GLY A 69 -15.04 -3.84 -8.97
CA GLY A 69 -15.75 -2.62 -9.33
C GLY A 69 -14.82 -1.42 -9.53
N SER A 70 -15.44 -0.25 -9.67
CA SER A 70 -14.75 1.01 -9.87
C SER A 70 -15.26 2.08 -8.92
N TRP A 71 -14.33 2.81 -8.30
CA TRP A 71 -14.60 3.90 -7.37
C TRP A 71 -13.83 5.12 -7.83
N SER A 72 -14.52 6.23 -8.05
CA SER A 72 -13.91 7.43 -8.63
C SER A 72 -13.79 8.56 -7.62
N ALA A 73 -12.63 9.22 -7.63
CA ALA A 73 -12.33 10.43 -6.88
C ALA A 73 -12.77 10.38 -5.41
N PHE A 74 -12.37 9.34 -4.67
CA PHE A 74 -12.65 9.18 -3.24
C PHE A 74 -11.36 9.32 -2.40
N GLY A 75 -11.54 9.50 -1.10
CA GLY A 75 -10.50 9.95 -0.17
C GLY A 75 -10.85 11.26 0.51
#